data_AF-A0A524A5Q3-F1
#
_entry.id   AF-A0A524A5Q3-F1
#
_cell.length_a   1.000
_cell.length_b   1.000
_cell.length_c   1.000
_cell.angle_alpha   90.00
_cell.angle_beta   90.00
_cell.angle_gamma   90.00
#
_symmetry.space_group_name_H-M   'P 1'
#
loop_
_entity.id
_entity.type
_entity.pdbx_description
1 polymer ?
#
loop_
_entity_poly.entity_id
_entity_poly.type
_entity_poly.pdbx_seq_one_letter_code
_entity_poly.pdbx_strand_id
1 'polypeptide(L)'
;MDTDVRTRIEKTFLSLPPEERDAIISHGVALRLSNLRKRLFLAESKVRHFEEKYKVTLSQLDADGLPNDADYEMHEDYIMWHHWAAVADKTKKDIASLEEIAQQGLYVGELSYAGD
;
A
#
# COMPACT_ATOMS: atom_id res chain seq x y z
N MET A 1 0.93 16.38 -20.95
CA MET A 1 -0.28 15.61 -21.34
C MET A 1 -0.95 14.98 -20.11
N ASP A 2 -0.20 14.37 -19.19
CA ASP A 2 -0.75 13.72 -17.98
C ASP A 2 -1.45 14.67 -16.99
N THR A 3 -0.94 15.89 -16.82
CA THR A 3 -1.51 16.91 -15.91
C THR A 3 -2.87 17.44 -16.38
N ASP A 4 -3.09 17.51 -17.69
CA ASP A 4 -4.34 17.97 -18.30
C ASP A 4 -5.46 16.94 -18.10
N VAL A 5 -5.11 15.65 -18.21
CA VAL A 5 -6.03 14.54 -17.97
C VAL A 5 -6.46 14.47 -16.51
N ARG A 6 -5.53 14.59 -15.55
CA ARG A 6 -5.89 14.59 -14.11
C ARG A 6 -6.82 15.74 -13.76
N THR A 7 -6.49 16.96 -14.18
CA THR A 7 -7.32 18.14 -13.94
C THR A 7 -8.73 17.96 -14.52
N ARG A 8 -8.85 17.32 -15.69
CA ARG A 8 -10.15 17.05 -16.31
C ARG A 8 -10.97 16.00 -15.56
N ILE A 9 -10.33 14.94 -15.07
CA ILE A 9 -10.98 13.90 -14.27
C ILE A 9 -11.48 14.50 -12.96
N GLU A 10 -10.64 15.25 -12.24
CA GLU A 10 -11.02 15.91 -10.98
C GLU A 10 -12.19 16.87 -11.19
N LYS A 11 -12.14 17.72 -12.24
CA LYS A 11 -13.24 18.63 -12.55
C LYS A 11 -14.55 17.88 -12.85
N THR A 12 -14.48 16.77 -13.59
CA THR A 12 -15.65 15.95 -13.91
C THR A 12 -16.20 15.27 -12.66
N PHE A 13 -15.33 14.70 -11.82
CA PHE A 13 -15.71 14.08 -10.56
C PHE A 13 -16.38 15.08 -9.61
N LEU A 14 -15.82 16.29 -9.48
CA LEU A 14 -16.39 17.35 -8.63
C LEU A 14 -17.75 17.86 -9.12
N SER A 15 -18.07 17.68 -10.40
CA SER A 15 -19.38 18.03 -10.97
C SER A 15 -20.50 17.03 -10.68
N LEU A 16 -20.16 15.86 -10.13
CA LEU A 16 -21.15 14.86 -9.74
C LEU A 16 -21.92 15.31 -8.49
N PRO A 17 -23.17 14.83 -8.30
CA PRO A 17 -23.90 15.02 -7.05
C PRO A 17 -23.10 14.52 -5.85
N PRO A 18 -23.25 15.14 -4.65
CA PRO A 18 -22.53 14.73 -3.45
C PRO A 18 -22.62 13.23 -3.15
N GLU A 19 -23.83 12.67 -3.21
CA GLU A 19 -24.09 11.24 -2.96
C GLU A 19 -23.28 10.31 -3.87
N GLU A 20 -23.18 10.65 -5.15
CA GLU A 20 -22.42 9.87 -6.13
C GLU A 20 -20.91 9.96 -5.88
N ARG A 21 -20.42 11.14 -5.46
CA ARG A 21 -19.01 11.31 -5.08
C ARG A 21 -18.67 10.46 -3.86
N ASP A 22 -19.54 10.47 -2.85
CA ASP A 22 -19.35 9.70 -1.61
C ASP A 22 -19.38 8.19 -1.89
N ALA A 23 -20.30 7.73 -2.74
CA ALA A 23 -20.36 6.34 -3.18
C ALA A 23 -19.08 5.92 -3.94
N ILE A 24 -18.61 6.74 -4.88
CA ILE A 24 -17.37 6.48 -5.63
C ILE A 24 -16.15 6.45 -4.70
N ILE A 25 -16.04 7.40 -3.77
CA ILE A 25 -14.96 7.43 -2.77
C ILE A 25 -15.00 6.15 -1.94
N SER A 26 -16.16 5.78 -1.41
CA SER A 26 -16.31 4.62 -0.53
C SER A 26 -15.94 3.31 -1.23
N HIS A 27 -16.49 3.08 -2.43
CA HIS A 27 -16.15 1.91 -3.24
C HIS A 27 -14.69 1.90 -3.69
N GLY A 28 -14.18 3.06 -4.13
CA GLY A 28 -12.80 3.22 -4.58
C GLY A 28 -11.79 2.95 -3.47
N VAL A 29 -12.05 3.44 -2.26
CA VAL A 29 -11.22 3.21 -1.08
C VAL A 29 -11.22 1.73 -0.70
N ALA A 30 -12.37 1.06 -0.70
CA ALA A 30 -12.43 -0.38 -0.41
C ALA A 30 -11.58 -1.20 -1.40
N LEU A 31 -11.70 -0.92 -2.70
CA LEU A 31 -10.89 -1.58 -3.74
C LEU A 31 -9.40 -1.26 -3.60
N ARG A 32 -9.06 0.01 -3.34
CA ARG A 32 -7.67 0.45 -3.18
C ARG A 32 -7.01 -0.17 -1.97
N LEU A 33 -7.69 -0.20 -0.82
CA LEU A 33 -7.21 -0.86 0.40
C LEU A 33 -6.99 -2.36 0.18
N SER A 34 -7.90 -3.04 -0.51
CA SER A 34 -7.72 -4.46 -0.87
C SER A 34 -6.44 -4.70 -1.67
N ASN A 35 -6.19 -3.87 -2.69
CA ASN A 35 -4.98 -3.96 -3.50
C ASN A 35 -3.70 -3.65 -2.69
N LEU A 36 -3.73 -2.61 -1.85
CA LEU A 36 -2.57 -2.25 -1.02
C LEU A 36 -2.27 -3.34 0.01
N ARG A 37 -3.28 -3.96 0.63
CA ARG A 37 -3.09 -5.07 1.57
C ARG A 37 -2.45 -6.28 0.90
N LYS A 38 -2.85 -6.63 -0.33
CA LYS A 38 -2.19 -7.68 -1.13
C LYS A 38 -0.73 -7.34 -1.41
N ARG A 39 -0.45 -6.08 -1.78
CA ARG A 39 0.93 -5.62 -2.03
C ARG A 39 1.78 -5.66 -0.77
N LEU A 40 1.22 -5.25 0.37
CA LEU A 40 1.89 -5.31 1.66
C LEU A 40 2.24 -6.75 2.03
N PHE A 41 1.26 -7.66 1.91
CA PHE A 41 1.47 -9.08 2.17
C PHE A 41 2.61 -9.66 1.32
N LEU A 42 2.67 -9.32 0.03
CA LEU A 42 3.76 -9.73 -0.85
C LEU A 42 5.12 -9.18 -0.37
N ALA A 43 5.18 -7.87 -0.08
CA ALA A 43 6.42 -7.22 0.34
C ALA A 43 6.95 -7.78 1.66
N GLU A 44 6.08 -7.96 2.67
CA GLU A 44 6.46 -8.57 3.95
C GLU A 44 6.86 -10.03 3.78
N SER A 45 6.21 -10.78 2.89
CA SER A 45 6.61 -12.16 2.59
C SER A 45 7.97 -12.22 1.90
N LYS A 46 8.32 -11.25 1.06
CA LYS A 46 9.65 -11.14 0.45
C LYS A 46 10.72 -10.78 1.47
N VAL A 47 10.44 -9.86 2.39
CA VAL A 47 11.33 -9.54 3.53
C VAL A 47 11.58 -10.80 4.36
N ARG A 48 10.51 -11.49 4.81
CA ARG A 48 10.63 -12.74 5.58
C ARG A 48 11.43 -13.82 4.85
N HIS A 49 11.24 -13.94 3.54
CA HIS A 49 11.98 -14.91 2.75
C HIS A 49 13.50 -14.71 2.86
N PHE A 50 13.98 -13.46 2.79
CA PHE A 50 15.40 -13.18 2.97
C PHE A 50 15.86 -13.40 4.41
N GLU A 51 15.05 -13.01 5.40
CA GLU A 51 15.32 -13.30 6.82
C GLU A 51 15.50 -14.79 7.08
N GLU A 52 14.63 -15.60 6.47
CA GLU A 52 14.67 -17.05 6.57
C GLU A 52 15.84 -17.66 5.79
N LYS A 53 16.20 -17.10 4.62
CA LYS A 53 17.33 -17.55 3.80
C LYS A 53 18.66 -17.33 4.51
N TYR A 54 18.87 -16.12 5.05
CA TYR A 54 20.14 -15.70 5.65
C TYR A 54 20.19 -15.85 7.18
N LYS A 55 19.08 -16.22 7.82
CA LYS A 55 18.96 -16.40 9.27
C LYS A 55 19.34 -15.16 10.08
N VAL A 56 19.09 -13.98 9.51
CA VAL A 56 19.40 -12.67 10.09
C VAL A 56 18.26 -11.71 9.76
N THR A 57 18.13 -10.61 10.50
CA THR A 57 17.19 -9.53 10.14
C THR A 57 17.90 -8.48 9.27
N LEU A 58 17.14 -7.71 8.47
CA LEU A 58 17.73 -6.66 7.64
C LEU A 58 18.44 -5.62 8.52
N SER A 59 17.81 -5.21 9.62
CA SER A 59 18.38 -4.24 10.55
C SER A 59 19.67 -4.72 11.20
N GLN A 60 19.80 -6.02 11.46
CA GLN A 60 21.05 -6.58 11.97
C GLN A 60 22.12 -6.58 10.87
N LEU A 61 21.76 -6.97 9.64
CA LEU A 61 22.66 -6.95 8.50
C LEU A 61 23.14 -5.53 8.14
N ASP A 62 22.29 -4.52 8.32
CA ASP A 62 22.62 -3.10 8.15
C ASP A 62 23.63 -2.61 9.20
N ALA A 63 23.55 -3.15 10.42
CA ALA A 63 24.43 -2.78 11.53
C ALA A 63 25.80 -3.49 11.43
N ASP A 64 25.78 -4.77 11.11
CA ASP A 64 26.98 -5.63 11.06
C ASP A 64 27.72 -5.51 9.72
N GLY A 65 27.02 -5.09 8.67
CA GLY A 65 27.48 -5.13 7.28
C GLY A 65 27.37 -6.54 6.68
N LEU A 66 27.58 -6.62 5.37
CA LEU A 66 27.64 -7.91 4.70
C LEU A 66 28.89 -8.69 5.15
N PRO A 67 28.80 -10.02 5.32
CA PRO A 67 29.94 -10.87 5.61
C PRO A 67 31.10 -10.68 4.61
N ASN A 68 32.33 -10.88 5.07
CA ASN A 68 33.51 -10.77 4.21
C ASN A 68 33.56 -11.81 3.07
N ASP A 69 32.84 -12.92 3.23
CA ASP A 69 32.69 -14.00 2.25
C ASP A 69 31.36 -13.93 1.50
N ALA A 70 30.64 -12.79 1.56
CA ALA A 70 29.41 -12.58 0.80
C ALA A 70 29.67 -12.74 -0.70
N ASP A 71 28.88 -13.59 -1.34
CA ASP A 71 28.93 -13.79 -2.77
C ASP A 71 28.07 -12.75 -3.51
N TYR A 72 28.17 -12.77 -4.84
CA TYR A 72 27.39 -11.88 -5.70
C TYR A 72 25.88 -11.97 -5.45
N GLU A 73 25.37 -13.18 -5.18
CA GLU A 73 23.95 -13.40 -4.91
C GLU A 73 23.52 -12.69 -3.63
N MET A 74 24.31 -12.76 -2.55
CA MET A 74 24.03 -12.06 -1.30
C MET A 74 24.01 -10.54 -1.47
N HIS A 75 24.89 -9.98 -2.31
CA HIS A 75 24.88 -8.55 -2.61
C HIS A 75 23.59 -8.12 -3.32
N GLU A 76 23.16 -8.86 -4.34
CA GLU A 76 21.92 -8.57 -5.06
C GLU A 76 20.68 -8.75 -4.16
N ASP A 77 20.67 -9.83 -3.36
CA ASP A 77 19.59 -10.08 -2.42
C ASP A 77 19.50 -9.01 -1.34
N TYR A 78 20.64 -8.48 -0.85
CA TYR A 78 20.66 -7.36 0.08
C TYR A 78 20.00 -6.11 -0.51
N ILE A 79 20.30 -5.76 -1.76
CA ILE A 79 19.67 -4.64 -2.47
C ILE A 79 18.17 -4.88 -2.62
N MET A 80 17.79 -6.08 -3.04
CA MET A 80 16.38 -6.45 -3.22
C MET A 80 15.61 -6.47 -1.90
N TRP A 81 16.26 -6.87 -0.82
CA TRP A 81 15.66 -6.90 0.52
C TRP A 81 15.34 -5.49 0.99
N HIS A 82 16.27 -4.54 0.86
CA HIS A 82 16.04 -3.11 1.10
C HIS A 82 14.88 -2.57 0.27
N HIS A 83 14.82 -2.93 -1.01
CA HIS A 83 13.71 -2.55 -1.87
C HIS A 83 12.36 -3.02 -1.30
N TRP A 84 12.25 -4.30 -0.92
CA TRP A 84 11.00 -4.85 -0.40
C TRP A 84 10.62 -4.28 0.96
N ALA A 85 11.59 -4.01 1.84
CA ALA A 85 11.36 -3.31 3.11
C ALA A 85 10.79 -1.91 2.87
N ALA A 86 11.38 -1.14 1.95
CA ALA A 86 10.88 0.18 1.57
C ALA A 86 9.47 0.12 0.95
N VAL A 87 9.18 -0.89 0.12
CA VAL A 87 7.84 -1.11 -0.42
C VAL A 87 6.84 -1.43 0.69
N ALA A 88 7.19 -2.26 1.66
CA ALA A 88 6.33 -2.58 2.80
C ALA A 88 6.01 -1.31 3.61
N ASP A 89 7.03 -0.53 3.98
CA ASP A 89 6.86 0.70 4.76
C ASP A 89 6.02 1.75 4.04
N LYS A 90 6.28 1.95 2.74
CA LYS A 90 5.46 2.87 1.93
C LYS A 90 4.01 2.38 1.86
N THR A 91 3.80 1.08 1.65
CA THR A 91 2.46 0.52 1.52
C THR A 91 1.70 0.60 2.86
N LYS A 92 2.36 0.42 4.00
CA LYS A 92 1.77 0.64 5.33
C LYS A 92 1.28 2.08 5.50
N LYS A 93 2.11 3.07 5.10
CA LYS A 93 1.72 4.48 5.14
C LYS A 93 0.53 4.78 4.22
N ASP A 94 0.54 4.24 3.00
CA ASP A 94 -0.56 4.41 2.04
C ASP A 94 -1.88 3.78 2.57
N ILE A 95 -1.81 2.64 3.26
CA ILE A 95 -2.96 2.02 3.92
C ILE A 95 -3.49 2.91 5.04
N ALA A 96 -2.62 3.35 5.96
CA ALA A 96 -3.00 4.18 7.09
C ALA A 96 -3.74 5.46 6.65
N SER A 97 -3.25 6.14 5.61
CA SER A 97 -3.88 7.35 5.05
C SER A 97 -5.29 7.11 4.46
N LEU A 98 -5.63 5.87 4.10
CA LEU A 98 -6.93 5.52 3.51
C LEU A 98 -7.89 4.88 4.52
N GLU A 99 -7.39 4.37 5.63
CA GLU A 99 -8.23 3.75 6.67
C GLU A 99 -9.17 4.76 7.34
N GLU A 100 -8.74 6.00 7.51
CA GLU A 100 -9.62 7.08 8.01
C GLU A 100 -10.82 7.33 7.08
N ILE A 101 -10.57 7.36 5.76
CA ILE A 101 -11.64 7.54 4.77
C ILE A 101 -12.56 6.32 4.74
N ALA A 102 -12.01 5.12 4.86
CA ALA A 102 -12.80 3.89 4.91
C ALA A 102 -13.73 3.84 6.13
N GLN A 103 -13.24 4.25 7.31
CA GLN A 103 -14.04 4.31 8.53
C GLN A 103 -15.22 5.29 8.41
N GLN A 104 -15.03 6.41 7.70
CA GLN A 104 -16.07 7.41 7.49
C GLN A 104 -17.07 7.00 6.40
N GLY A 105 -16.61 6.42 5.29
CA GLY A 105 -17.46 6.03 4.16
C GLY A 105 -18.31 4.77 4.40
N LEU A 106 -17.80 3.82 5.20
CA LEU A 106 -18.55 2.59 5.54
C LEU A 106 -19.74 2.84 6.47
N TYR A 107 -19.77 3.96 7.20
CA TYR A 107 -20.84 4.28 8.16
C TYR A 107 -22.12 4.82 7.50
N VAL A 108 -22.03 5.36 6.27
CA VAL A 108 -23.15 6.07 5.62
C VAL A 108 -23.99 5.15 4.71
N GLY A 109 -23.41 4.04 4.22
CA GLY A 109 -24.07 3.16 3.24
C GLY A 109 -25.08 2.15 3.81
N GLU A 110 -25.01 1.81 5.10
CA GLU A 110 -25.86 0.76 5.69
C GLU A 110 -27.09 1.29 6.45
N LEU A 111 -27.23 2.61 6.67
CA LEU A 111 -28.28 3.15 7.56
C LEU A 111 -29.48 3.79 6.86
N SER A 112 -29.49 3.96 5.53
CA SER A 112 -30.45 4.89 4.91
C SER A 112 -31.48 4.27 3.95
N TYR A 113 -31.41 2.99 3.60
CA TYR A 113 -32.30 2.41 2.57
C TYR A 113 -32.83 1.01 2.88
N ALA A 114 -33.34 0.81 4.09
CA ALA A 114 -34.22 -0.33 4.38
C ALA A 114 -35.53 0.15 5.04
N GLY A 115 -36.50 0.51 4.19
CA GLY A 115 -37.93 0.50 4.51
C GLY A 115 -38.60 1.85 4.79
N ASP A 116 -39.31 2.36 3.78
CA ASP A 116 -40.69 2.86 3.90
C ASP A 116 -41.46 2.51 2.62
#